data_AF-A0A0R2S311-F1
#
_entry.id   AF-A0A0R2S311-F1
#
_cell.length_a   1.000
_cell.length_b   1.000
_cell.length_c   1.000
_cell.angle_alpha   90.00
_cell.angle_beta   90.00
_cell.angle_gamma   90.00
#
_symmetry.space_group_name_H-M   'P 1'
#
loop_
_entity.id
_entity.type
_entity.pdbx_description
1 polymer ?
#
loop_
_entity_poly.entity_id
_entity_poly.type
_entity_poly.pdbx_seq_one_letter_code
_entity_poly.pdbx_strand_id
1 'polypeptide(L)'
;MKKIFLFLFLAASITGFSQDNPMFSLHLVRVEGDLAAFEQVQKIYMQKVAQDAVDKGDISFWGFLKTYRLDGVDDEEIYNYLFIQGSQNVDALLSDKAAWWNNAPNVLTKKEQEMVESLSEKFTWVKDGRHVFAEEAGIGRGLGAYIQFNFATPKNLNGFITENQTLWHDYFDANMADMGMINWGVGRRIAPLSKDWSPVVTWDMFDTLASLMKFRVGVTLPEEIVSTTKMSEYNPNGWNASVIFENLIFAVPAQD
;
A
#
# COMPACT_ATOMS: atom_id res chain seq x y z
N MET A 1 -29.86 7.13 -6.07
CA MET A 1 -28.39 7.04 -6.25
C MET A 1 -27.85 6.24 -5.08
N LYS A 2 -27.61 4.94 -5.26
CA LYS A 2 -27.09 4.09 -4.18
C LYS A 2 -25.62 4.48 -3.99
N LYS A 3 -25.31 5.05 -2.81
CA LYS A 3 -23.92 5.23 -2.37
C LYS A 3 -23.41 3.83 -2.04
N ILE A 4 -22.61 3.25 -2.93
CA ILE A 4 -22.02 1.92 -2.76
C ILE A 4 -20.72 2.14 -1.98
N PHE A 5 -20.69 1.67 -0.74
CA PHE A 5 -19.51 1.74 0.13
C PHE A 5 -18.55 0.62 -0.24
N LEU A 6 -17.29 0.98 -0.42
CA LEU A 6 -16.21 0.05 -0.72
C LEU A 6 -15.77 -0.60 0.61
N PHE A 7 -16.32 -1.77 0.94
CA PHE A 7 -15.77 -2.58 2.02
C PHE A 7 -14.62 -3.41 1.48
N LEU A 8 -13.38 -2.89 1.58
CA LEU A 8 -12.23 -3.78 1.55
C LEU A 8 -12.18 -4.51 2.89
N PHE A 9 -12.15 -5.83 2.86
CA PHE A 9 -11.65 -6.64 3.98
C PHE A 9 -10.15 -6.35 4.17
N LEU A 10 -9.84 -5.26 4.87
CA LEU A 10 -8.62 -5.05 5.63
C LEU A 10 -9.04 -4.76 7.08
N ALA A 11 -9.77 -5.70 7.68
CA ALA A 11 -10.16 -5.63 9.09
C ALA A 11 -9.57 -6.86 9.79
N ALA A 12 -8.34 -6.72 10.29
CA ALA A 12 -7.78 -7.71 11.20
C ALA A 12 -8.53 -7.60 12.54
N SER A 13 -9.25 -8.65 12.91
CA SER A 13 -9.77 -8.83 14.27
C SER A 13 -8.61 -8.83 15.27
N ILE A 14 -8.79 -8.11 16.39
CA ILE A 14 -7.80 -7.94 17.46
C ILE A 14 -7.48 -9.31 18.10
N THR A 15 -6.48 -10.01 17.56
CA THR A 15 -5.85 -11.17 18.20
C THR A 15 -4.36 -11.10 17.94
N GLY A 16 -3.53 -11.23 18.99
CA GLY A 16 -2.07 -11.18 18.88
C GLY A 16 -1.52 -12.18 17.86
N PHE A 17 -0.35 -11.88 17.26
CA PHE A 17 0.36 -12.65 16.21
C PHE A 17 -0.21 -14.04 15.93
N SER A 18 -1.24 -14.11 15.09
CA SER A 18 -1.62 -15.37 14.46
C SER A 18 -0.72 -15.58 13.23
N GLN A 19 -0.46 -16.84 12.86
CA GLN A 19 0.14 -17.16 11.56
C GLN A 19 -0.78 -16.75 10.38
N ASP A 20 -2.01 -16.34 10.68
CA ASP A 20 -3.05 -15.97 9.73
C ASP A 20 -3.20 -14.45 9.49
N ASN A 21 -2.26 -13.63 9.95
CA ASN A 21 -2.34 -12.19 9.67
C ASN A 21 -2.27 -11.92 8.16
N PRO A 22 -3.14 -11.06 7.60
CA PRO A 22 -2.99 -10.58 6.23
C PRO A 22 -1.60 -10.01 5.99
N MET A 23 -1.08 -10.31 4.82
CA MET A 23 0.25 -9.89 4.39
C MET A 23 0.12 -8.93 3.22
N PHE A 24 1.04 -7.97 3.14
CA PHE A 24 1.19 -7.19 1.92
C PHE A 24 2.66 -6.97 1.59
N SER A 25 2.94 -6.85 0.29
CA SER A 25 4.25 -6.45 -0.20
C SER A 25 4.21 -5.08 -0.85
N LEU A 26 5.28 -4.32 -0.62
CA LEU A 26 5.61 -3.09 -1.34
C LEU A 26 6.80 -3.40 -2.24
N HIS A 27 6.59 -3.36 -3.55
CA HIS A 27 7.61 -3.58 -4.56
C HIS A 27 7.88 -2.27 -5.29
N LEU A 28 8.94 -1.59 -4.86
CA LEU A 28 9.38 -0.30 -5.37
C LEU A 28 10.28 -0.52 -6.58
N VAL A 29 10.07 0.28 -7.63
CA VAL A 29 10.83 0.14 -8.87
C VAL A 29 11.22 1.51 -9.43
N ARG A 30 12.39 1.54 -10.06
CA ARG A 30 12.84 2.63 -10.92
C ARG A 30 12.74 2.15 -12.35
N VAL A 31 11.91 2.83 -13.13
CA VAL A 31 11.78 2.60 -14.57
C VAL A 31 12.32 3.81 -15.32
N GLU A 32 13.05 3.56 -16.39
CA GLU A 32 13.59 4.58 -17.29
C GLU A 32 13.15 4.31 -18.74
N GLY A 33 13.23 5.31 -19.60
CA GLY A 33 12.77 5.26 -20.99
C GLY A 33 11.33 5.77 -21.15
N ASP A 34 10.52 5.07 -21.94
CA ASP A 34 9.13 5.45 -22.21
C ASP A 34 8.20 5.06 -21.03
N LEU A 35 8.06 5.97 -20.08
CA LEU A 35 7.19 5.80 -18.91
C LEU A 35 5.70 5.67 -19.28
N ALA A 36 5.27 6.26 -20.40
CA ALA A 36 3.88 6.12 -20.85
C ALA A 36 3.61 4.71 -21.36
N ALA A 37 4.57 4.11 -22.09
CA ALA A 37 4.52 2.70 -22.48
C ALA A 37 4.51 1.78 -21.25
N PHE A 38 5.35 2.05 -20.25
CA PHE A 38 5.35 1.30 -19.00
C PHE A 38 4.00 1.37 -18.28
N GLU A 39 3.48 2.58 -18.05
CA GLU A 39 2.19 2.78 -17.41
C GLU A 39 1.05 2.11 -18.21
N GLN A 40 1.10 2.14 -19.54
CA GLN A 40 0.13 1.44 -20.38
C GLN A 40 0.19 -0.07 -20.18
N VAL A 41 1.40 -0.66 -20.14
CA VAL A 41 1.58 -2.09 -19.88
C VAL A 41 0.95 -2.48 -18.54
N GLN A 42 1.24 -1.70 -17.50
CA GLN A 42 0.73 -2.00 -16.16
C GLN A 42 -0.79 -1.80 -16.05
N LYS A 43 -1.30 -0.66 -16.55
CA LYS A 43 -2.71 -0.27 -16.37
C LYS A 43 -3.70 -1.10 -17.19
N ILE A 44 -3.29 -1.60 -18.35
CA ILE A 44 -4.18 -2.33 -19.25
C ILE A 44 -3.95 -3.83 -19.13
N TYR A 45 -2.71 -4.27 -19.29
CA TYR A 45 -2.42 -5.70 -19.43
C TYR A 45 -2.16 -6.35 -18.08
N MET A 46 -1.23 -5.81 -17.27
CA MET A 46 -0.92 -6.43 -15.98
C MET A 46 -2.07 -6.30 -14.99
N GLN A 47 -2.84 -5.22 -15.03
CA GLN A 47 -4.07 -5.11 -14.25
C GLN A 47 -5.08 -6.22 -14.58
N LYS A 48 -5.26 -6.55 -15.86
CA LYS A 48 -6.17 -7.65 -16.27
C LYS A 48 -5.69 -9.00 -15.74
N VAL A 49 -4.39 -9.27 -15.81
CA VAL A 49 -3.81 -10.53 -15.27
C VAL A 49 -3.88 -10.55 -13.73
N ALA A 50 -3.66 -9.42 -13.07
CA ALA A 50 -3.81 -9.30 -11.62
C ALA A 50 -5.27 -9.50 -11.18
N GLN A 51 -6.24 -8.95 -11.93
CA GLN A 51 -7.66 -9.13 -11.64
C GLN A 51 -8.07 -10.60 -11.77
N ASP A 52 -7.61 -11.32 -12.80
CA ASP A 52 -7.82 -12.77 -12.91
C ASP A 52 -7.29 -13.54 -11.68
N ALA A 53 -6.14 -13.13 -11.13
CA ALA A 53 -5.59 -13.73 -9.92
C ALA A 53 -6.39 -13.38 -8.65
N VAL A 54 -6.89 -12.14 -8.55
CA VAL A 54 -7.78 -11.71 -7.46
C VAL A 54 -9.10 -12.48 -7.51
N ASP A 55 -9.71 -12.61 -8.69
CA ASP A 55 -10.97 -13.32 -8.88
C ASP A 55 -10.85 -14.81 -8.53
N LYS A 56 -9.65 -15.39 -8.68
CA LYS A 56 -9.32 -16.77 -8.27
C LYS A 56 -8.95 -16.91 -6.79
N GLY A 57 -8.77 -15.81 -6.08
CA GLY A 57 -8.29 -15.78 -4.70
C GLY A 57 -6.80 -16.15 -4.55
N ASP A 58 -6.01 -16.07 -5.64
CA ASP A 58 -4.57 -16.33 -5.60
C ASP A 58 -3.81 -15.18 -4.89
N ILE A 59 -4.33 -13.96 -4.97
CA ILE A 59 -3.90 -12.79 -4.20
C ILE A 59 -5.12 -12.02 -3.68
N SER A 60 -4.98 -11.27 -2.59
CA SER A 60 -6.10 -10.51 -2.00
C SER A 60 -6.42 -9.24 -2.80
N PHE A 61 -5.39 -8.57 -3.31
CA PHE A 61 -5.50 -7.40 -4.18
C PHE A 61 -4.15 -7.10 -4.83
N TRP A 62 -4.16 -6.26 -5.86
CA TRP A 62 -2.96 -5.65 -6.44
C TRP A 62 -3.19 -4.16 -6.73
N GLY A 63 -2.15 -3.35 -6.57
CA GLY A 63 -2.18 -1.92 -6.89
C GLY A 63 -0.92 -1.50 -7.63
N PHE A 64 -1.07 -0.60 -8.60
CA PHE A 64 0.03 0.08 -9.28
C PHE A 64 -0.05 1.58 -9.06
N LEU A 65 1.02 2.13 -8.51
CA LEU A 65 1.09 3.48 -7.99
C LEU A 65 2.34 4.19 -8.53
N LYS A 66 2.25 5.51 -8.61
CA LYS A 66 3.34 6.40 -9.05
C LYS A 66 3.79 7.28 -7.90
N THR A 67 5.11 7.42 -7.71
CA THR A 67 5.64 8.33 -6.69
C THR A 67 5.19 9.75 -7.00
N TYR A 68 4.54 10.42 -6.04
CA TYR A 68 4.12 11.80 -6.18
C TYR A 68 5.25 12.75 -5.74
N ARG A 69 5.54 13.73 -6.58
CA ARG A 69 6.59 14.75 -6.34
C ARG A 69 5.98 16.15 -6.52
N LEU A 70 6.17 17.02 -5.55
CA LEU A 70 5.59 18.37 -5.54
C LEU A 70 6.18 19.27 -6.63
N ASP A 71 7.47 19.12 -6.94
CA ASP A 71 8.17 19.87 -7.98
C ASP A 71 7.98 19.26 -9.38
N GLY A 72 7.40 18.05 -9.45
CA GLY A 72 7.25 17.29 -10.70
C GLY A 72 8.58 16.87 -11.33
N VAL A 73 9.70 17.02 -10.61
CA VAL A 73 11.03 16.71 -11.15
C VAL A 73 11.36 15.26 -10.85
N ASP A 74 11.54 14.48 -11.91
CA ASP A 74 12.04 13.12 -11.79
C ASP A 74 13.57 13.14 -11.72
N ASP A 75 14.13 13.24 -10.50
CA ASP A 75 15.56 12.98 -10.29
C ASP A 75 15.84 11.47 -10.45
N GLU A 76 16.89 11.17 -11.21
CA GLU A 76 17.12 9.84 -11.80
C GLU A 76 17.54 8.75 -10.79
N GLU A 77 17.58 9.03 -9.49
CA GLU A 77 18.19 8.14 -8.49
C GLU A 77 17.19 7.48 -7.52
N ILE A 78 15.91 7.85 -7.56
CA ILE A 78 14.88 7.31 -6.65
C ILE A 78 13.75 6.56 -7.38
N TYR A 79 13.13 5.62 -6.67
CA TYR A 79 12.01 4.83 -7.16
C TYR A 79 10.84 5.74 -7.61
N ASN A 80 10.33 5.50 -8.82
CA ASN A 80 9.25 6.29 -9.42
C ASN A 80 7.91 5.55 -9.47
N TYR A 81 7.89 4.24 -9.21
CA TYR A 81 6.65 3.47 -9.08
C TYR A 81 6.69 2.49 -7.90
N LEU A 82 5.49 2.11 -7.46
CA LEU A 82 5.25 1.14 -6.41
C LEU A 82 4.16 0.16 -6.86
N PHE A 83 4.43 -1.13 -6.74
CA PHE A 83 3.40 -2.16 -6.75
C PHE A 83 3.07 -2.57 -5.32
N ILE A 84 1.79 -2.72 -5.03
CA ILE A 84 1.30 -3.28 -3.77
C ILE A 84 0.60 -4.59 -4.10
N GLN A 85 0.87 -5.64 -3.32
CA GLN A 85 0.16 -6.92 -3.45
C GLN A 85 -0.21 -7.45 -2.08
N GLY A 86 -1.49 -7.74 -1.89
CA GLY A 86 -2.03 -8.37 -0.68
C GLY A 86 -2.07 -9.89 -0.79
N SER A 87 -1.95 -10.57 0.34
CA SER A 87 -2.09 -12.02 0.48
C SER A 87 -2.76 -12.34 1.81
N GLN A 88 -3.55 -13.41 1.87
CA GLN A 88 -4.32 -13.75 3.07
C GLN A 88 -3.44 -14.06 4.29
N ASN A 89 -2.27 -14.66 4.05
CA ASN A 89 -1.30 -15.01 5.08
C ASN A 89 0.08 -15.25 4.45
N VAL A 90 1.05 -15.68 5.26
CA VAL A 90 2.43 -15.94 4.81
C VAL A 90 2.51 -17.09 3.80
N ASP A 91 1.72 -18.15 3.96
CA ASP A 91 1.73 -19.29 3.04
C ASP A 91 1.20 -18.90 1.66
N ALA A 92 0.12 -18.10 1.62
CA ALA A 92 -0.41 -17.55 0.37
C ALA A 92 0.64 -16.66 -0.33
N LEU A 93 1.32 -15.79 0.43
CA LEU A 93 2.38 -14.92 -0.09
C LEU A 93 3.55 -15.69 -0.70
N LEU A 94 3.94 -16.82 -0.08
CA LEU A 94 5.07 -17.64 -0.52
C LEU A 94 4.69 -18.69 -1.58
N SER A 95 3.40 -18.85 -1.87
CA SER A 95 2.94 -19.79 -2.89
C SER A 95 3.33 -19.35 -4.30
N ASP A 96 3.50 -20.31 -5.22
CA ASP A 96 3.77 -20.03 -6.64
C ASP A 96 2.66 -19.17 -7.29
N LYS A 97 1.44 -19.23 -6.72
CA LYS A 97 0.28 -18.45 -7.16
C LYS A 97 0.43 -16.95 -6.90
N ALA A 98 1.22 -16.57 -5.89
CA ALA A 98 1.54 -15.16 -5.62
C ALA A 98 2.37 -14.54 -6.76
N ALA A 99 3.04 -15.36 -7.57
CA ALA A 99 3.70 -14.96 -8.81
C ALA A 99 2.73 -14.97 -10.02
N TRP A 100 1.55 -14.40 -9.83
CA TRP A 100 0.43 -14.41 -10.78
C TRP A 100 0.79 -13.90 -12.19
N TRP A 101 1.79 -13.02 -12.30
CA TRP A 101 2.26 -12.50 -13.59
C TRP A 101 2.75 -13.60 -14.53
N ASN A 102 3.19 -14.75 -13.99
CA ASN A 102 3.57 -15.93 -14.79
C ASN A 102 2.37 -16.52 -15.55
N ASN A 103 1.13 -16.22 -15.16
CA ASN A 103 -0.09 -16.66 -15.83
C ASN A 103 -0.52 -15.74 -16.99
N ALA A 104 0.22 -14.64 -17.27
CA ALA A 104 -0.12 -13.70 -18.33
C ALA A 104 -0.38 -14.36 -19.71
N PRO A 105 0.38 -15.36 -20.17
CA PRO A 105 0.12 -16.01 -21.47
C PRO A 105 -1.23 -16.72 -21.58
N ASN A 106 -1.85 -17.08 -20.45
CA ASN A 106 -3.16 -17.74 -20.41
C ASN A 106 -4.32 -16.75 -20.29
N VAL A 107 -4.06 -15.52 -19.84
CA VAL A 107 -5.09 -14.48 -19.63
C VAL A 107 -5.12 -13.49 -20.79
N LEU A 108 -3.95 -13.17 -21.35
CA LEU A 108 -3.82 -12.25 -22.46
C LEU A 108 -3.99 -12.99 -23.79
N THR A 109 -4.71 -12.38 -24.73
CA THR A 109 -4.76 -12.84 -26.12
C THR A 109 -3.40 -12.69 -26.79
N LYS A 110 -3.13 -13.44 -27.87
CA LYS A 110 -1.87 -13.32 -28.63
C LYS A 110 -1.55 -11.88 -29.04
N LYS A 111 -2.55 -11.13 -29.51
CA LYS A 111 -2.40 -9.72 -29.89
C LYS A 111 -2.03 -8.82 -28.70
N GLU A 112 -2.59 -9.09 -27.52
CA GLU A 112 -2.23 -8.35 -26.31
C GLU A 112 -0.79 -8.70 -25.87
N GLN A 113 -0.38 -9.96 -26.00
CA GLN A 113 1.01 -10.38 -25.71
C GLN A 113 2.02 -9.68 -26.64
N GLU A 114 1.77 -9.67 -27.96
CA GLU A 114 2.60 -8.94 -28.94
C GLU A 114 2.68 -7.43 -28.61
N MET A 115 1.59 -6.85 -28.12
CA MET A 115 1.58 -5.43 -27.71
C MET A 115 2.40 -5.21 -26.43
N VAL A 116 2.29 -6.10 -25.44
CA VAL A 116 3.11 -6.04 -24.22
C VAL A 116 4.59 -6.12 -24.58
N GLU A 117 4.98 -7.06 -25.45
CA GLU A 117 6.37 -7.20 -25.92
C GLU A 117 6.86 -5.90 -26.57
N SER A 118 6.12 -5.39 -27.56
CA SER A 118 6.50 -4.16 -28.28
C SER A 118 6.58 -2.92 -27.39
N LEU A 119 5.71 -2.79 -26.38
CA LEU A 119 5.78 -1.68 -25.43
C LEU A 119 6.94 -1.85 -24.44
N SER A 120 7.23 -3.09 -24.03
CA SER A 120 8.28 -3.40 -23.05
C SER A 120 9.68 -3.15 -23.56
N GLU A 121 9.90 -3.15 -24.87
CA GLU A 121 11.17 -2.76 -25.50
C GLU A 121 11.53 -1.28 -25.29
N LYS A 122 10.56 -0.43 -24.91
CA LYS A 122 10.73 1.03 -24.83
C LYS A 122 11.14 1.53 -23.44
N PHE A 123 11.15 0.66 -22.44
CA PHE A 123 11.51 1.01 -21.08
C PHE A 123 12.40 -0.07 -20.45
N THR A 124 13.08 0.29 -19.38
CA THR A 124 13.91 -0.65 -18.63
C THR A 124 13.76 -0.42 -17.13
N TRP A 125 13.89 -1.50 -16.37
CA TRP A 125 13.92 -1.45 -14.92
C TRP A 125 15.37 -1.38 -14.48
N VAL A 126 15.76 -0.27 -13.85
CA VAL A 126 17.15 -0.03 -13.45
C VAL A 126 17.38 -0.27 -11.95
N LYS A 127 16.32 -0.35 -11.16
CA LYS A 127 16.38 -0.62 -9.72
C LYS A 127 15.05 -1.22 -9.24
N ASP A 128 15.13 -2.19 -8.33
CA ASP A 128 13.98 -2.75 -7.66
C ASP A 128 14.27 -3.02 -6.17
N GLY A 129 13.21 -3.05 -5.37
CA GLY A 129 13.28 -3.39 -3.96
C GLY A 129 11.94 -3.90 -3.47
N ARG A 130 11.94 -5.05 -2.79
CA ARG A 130 10.72 -5.66 -2.25
C ARG A 130 10.74 -5.71 -0.74
N HIS A 131 9.62 -5.33 -0.16
CA HIS A 131 9.41 -5.29 1.27
C HIS A 131 8.08 -5.96 1.60
N VAL A 132 8.08 -6.82 2.62
CA VAL A 132 6.91 -7.58 3.04
C VAL A 132 6.55 -7.16 4.45
N PHE A 133 5.26 -6.98 4.69
CA PHE A 133 4.70 -6.58 5.96
C PHE A 133 3.53 -7.50 6.33
N ALA A 134 3.42 -7.80 7.62
CA ALA A 134 2.18 -8.30 8.21
C ALA A 134 1.33 -7.11 8.61
N GLU A 135 0.05 -7.15 8.29
CA GLU A 135 -0.94 -6.18 8.74
C GLU A 135 -1.27 -6.40 10.21
N GLU A 136 -1.22 -5.32 10.98
CA GLU A 136 -1.47 -5.34 12.43
C GLU A 136 -2.84 -4.76 12.78
N ALA A 137 -3.31 -3.79 11.99
CA ALA A 137 -4.65 -3.20 12.03
C ALA A 137 -4.87 -2.38 10.76
N GLY A 138 -6.13 -2.25 10.34
CA GLY A 138 -6.52 -1.53 9.14
C GLY A 138 -8.00 -1.13 9.16
N ILE A 139 -8.31 -0.07 8.43
CA ILE A 139 -9.67 0.41 8.18
C ILE A 139 -9.76 0.72 6.68
N GLY A 140 -10.61 0.01 5.95
CA GLY A 140 -10.85 0.23 4.53
C GLY A 140 -12.28 0.69 4.24
N ARG A 141 -12.44 1.94 3.79
CA ARG A 141 -13.74 2.49 3.31
C ARG A 141 -13.74 2.83 1.81
N GLY A 142 -12.59 2.70 1.16
CA GLY A 142 -12.31 3.24 -0.15
C GLY A 142 -10.89 2.94 -0.64
N LEU A 143 -10.67 3.15 -1.93
CA LEU A 143 -9.34 3.28 -2.54
C LEU A 143 -9.20 4.74 -2.93
N GLY A 144 -8.35 5.48 -2.21
CA GLY A 144 -8.12 6.90 -2.49
C GLY A 144 -7.39 7.13 -3.80
N ALA A 145 -7.28 8.38 -4.20
CA ALA A 145 -6.41 8.76 -5.31
C ALA A 145 -4.95 8.91 -4.86
N TYR A 146 -4.73 9.16 -3.57
CA TYR A 146 -3.39 9.35 -3.00
C TYR A 146 -3.23 8.51 -1.74
N ILE A 147 -2.02 7.98 -1.56
CA ILE A 147 -1.61 7.25 -0.36
C ILE A 147 -0.29 7.80 0.15
N GLN A 148 -0.17 7.88 1.46
CA GLN A 148 1.07 8.15 2.16
C GLN A 148 1.51 6.90 2.90
N PHE A 149 2.77 6.51 2.73
CA PHE A 149 3.41 5.51 3.59
C PHE A 149 4.36 6.21 4.56
N ASN A 150 4.14 6.01 5.86
CA ASN A 150 5.01 6.52 6.92
C ASN A 150 5.85 5.40 7.50
N PHE A 151 7.16 5.51 7.42
CA PHE A 151 8.10 4.52 7.90
C PHE A 151 8.75 5.01 9.19
N ALA A 152 8.81 4.17 10.23
CA ALA A 152 9.43 4.52 11.51
C ALA A 152 10.30 3.39 12.08
N THR A 153 11.23 3.78 12.95
CA THR A 153 11.99 2.87 13.81
C THR A 153 11.71 3.23 15.28
N PRO A 154 10.54 2.81 15.82
CA PRO A 154 10.18 3.10 17.19
C PRO A 154 11.22 2.56 18.19
N LYS A 155 11.48 3.30 19.26
CA LYS A 155 12.24 2.83 20.42
C LYS A 155 11.52 1.65 21.10
N ASN A 156 10.19 1.67 21.10
CA ASN A 156 9.36 0.56 21.58
C ASN A 156 8.40 0.10 20.47
N LEU A 157 8.84 -0.89 19.68
CA LEU A 157 8.07 -1.46 18.58
C LEU A 157 6.72 -2.02 19.03
N ASN A 158 6.69 -2.80 20.10
CA ASN A 158 5.46 -3.42 20.58
C ASN A 158 4.48 -2.36 21.12
N GLY A 159 4.99 -1.38 21.88
CA GLY A 159 4.16 -0.26 22.35
C GLY A 159 3.54 0.52 21.20
N PHE A 160 4.33 0.83 20.16
CA PHE A 160 3.84 1.50 18.95
C PHE A 160 2.71 0.70 18.27
N ILE A 161 2.90 -0.60 18.05
CA ILE A 161 1.90 -1.44 17.36
C ILE A 161 0.64 -1.59 18.21
N THR A 162 0.79 -1.91 19.50
CA THR A 162 -0.35 -2.07 20.40
C THR A 162 -1.16 -0.79 20.51
N GLU A 163 -0.53 0.38 20.64
CA GLU A 163 -1.27 1.64 20.68
C GLU A 163 -1.96 1.96 19.35
N ASN A 164 -1.35 1.61 18.20
CA ASN A 164 -2.05 1.72 16.91
C ASN A 164 -3.30 0.84 16.86
N GLN A 165 -3.22 -0.39 17.38
CA GLN A 165 -4.35 -1.33 17.43
C GLN A 165 -5.46 -0.88 18.37
N THR A 166 -5.14 -0.30 19.53
CA THR A 166 -6.13 -0.07 20.59
C THR A 166 -6.57 1.38 20.77
N LEU A 167 -5.79 2.36 20.28
CA LEU A 167 -6.12 3.78 20.41
C LEU A 167 -6.30 4.43 19.04
N TRP A 168 -5.31 4.32 18.15
CA TRP A 168 -5.35 5.02 16.86
C TRP A 168 -6.36 4.41 15.90
N HIS A 169 -6.52 3.09 15.89
CA HIS A 169 -7.57 2.43 15.12
C HIS A 169 -8.95 3.03 15.44
N ASP A 170 -9.36 3.04 16.71
CA ASP A 170 -10.68 3.54 17.11
C ASP A 170 -10.84 5.03 16.83
N TYR A 171 -9.77 5.82 17.03
CA TYR A 171 -9.77 7.23 16.69
C TYR A 171 -9.96 7.46 15.18
N PHE A 172 -9.22 6.75 14.33
CA PHE A 172 -9.35 6.88 12.88
C PHE A 172 -10.69 6.35 12.39
N ASP A 173 -11.19 5.24 12.91
CA ASP A 173 -12.50 4.73 12.51
C ASP A 173 -13.60 5.76 12.83
N ALA A 174 -13.54 6.42 13.99
CA ALA A 174 -14.50 7.47 14.31
C ALA A 174 -14.34 8.75 13.46
N ASN A 175 -13.11 9.16 13.11
CA ASN A 175 -12.84 10.53 12.65
C ASN A 175 -12.26 10.66 11.23
N MET A 176 -11.85 9.56 10.57
CA MET A 176 -11.11 9.63 9.29
C MET A 176 -11.88 10.36 8.18
N ALA A 177 -13.22 10.26 8.17
CA ALA A 177 -14.05 10.94 7.17
C ALA A 177 -13.93 12.47 7.26
N ASP A 178 -13.88 13.03 8.47
CA ASP A 178 -13.70 14.47 8.70
C ASP A 178 -12.28 14.94 8.34
N MET A 179 -11.32 14.02 8.36
CA MET A 179 -9.95 14.23 7.89
C MET A 179 -9.80 14.06 6.37
N GLY A 180 -10.86 13.70 5.66
CA GLY A 180 -10.83 13.37 4.23
C GLY A 180 -10.05 12.09 3.91
N MET A 181 -9.81 11.25 4.92
CA MET A 181 -9.13 9.97 4.85
C MET A 181 -10.17 8.84 4.69
N ILE A 182 -9.84 7.86 3.86
CA ILE A 182 -10.76 6.75 3.51
C ILE A 182 -10.15 5.36 3.69
N ASN A 183 -8.85 5.31 3.93
CA ASN A 183 -8.17 4.08 4.31
C ASN A 183 -7.03 4.42 5.26
N TRP A 184 -6.81 3.58 6.26
CA TRP A 184 -5.72 3.70 7.21
C TRP A 184 -5.25 2.32 7.65
N GLY A 185 -3.98 2.17 8.03
CA GLY A 185 -3.55 1.00 8.77
C GLY A 185 -2.09 1.00 9.14
N VAL A 186 -1.68 -0.07 9.81
CA VAL A 186 -0.33 -0.29 10.32
C VAL A 186 0.17 -1.68 9.94
N GLY A 187 1.41 -1.74 9.48
CA GLY A 187 2.09 -2.97 9.10
C GLY A 187 3.44 -3.11 9.81
N ARG A 188 3.76 -4.34 10.19
CA ARG A 188 5.06 -4.74 10.71
C ARG A 188 5.87 -5.41 9.61
N ARG A 189 7.10 -4.97 9.41
CA ARG A 189 8.00 -5.56 8.42
C ARG A 189 8.38 -6.99 8.80
N ILE A 190 8.27 -7.89 7.84
CA ILE A 190 8.72 -9.29 7.94
C ILE A 190 9.96 -9.53 7.09
N ALA A 191 10.11 -8.86 5.95
CA ALA A 191 11.31 -8.96 5.12
C ALA A 191 11.56 -7.69 4.27
N PRO A 192 12.82 -7.32 3.99
CA PRO A 192 14.04 -7.75 4.68
C PRO A 192 14.13 -7.13 6.09
N LEU A 193 14.84 -7.77 7.00
CA LEU A 193 15.09 -7.24 8.35
C LEU A 193 16.55 -6.79 8.46
N SER A 194 16.78 -5.48 8.58
CA SER A 194 18.08 -4.92 8.95
C SER A 194 17.88 -3.58 9.65
N LYS A 195 18.94 -3.00 10.20
CA LYS A 195 18.90 -1.66 10.82
C LYS A 195 18.63 -0.54 9.81
N ASP A 196 18.82 -0.82 8.52
CA ASP A 196 18.62 0.14 7.42
C ASP A 196 17.15 0.27 7.06
N TRP A 197 16.30 -0.69 7.49
CA TRP A 197 14.89 -0.74 7.13
C TRP A 197 13.99 -0.50 8.33
N SER A 198 13.02 0.38 8.16
CA SER A 198 12.03 0.70 9.20
C SER A 198 11.18 -0.52 9.53
N PRO A 199 11.14 -0.99 10.80
CA PRO A 199 10.39 -2.19 11.19
C PRO A 199 8.87 -2.02 11.12
N VAL A 200 8.36 -0.80 11.03
CA VAL A 200 6.94 -0.51 10.87
C VAL A 200 6.68 0.45 9.71
N VAL A 201 5.49 0.33 9.16
CA VAL A 201 4.90 1.27 8.22
C VAL A 201 3.47 1.56 8.66
N THR A 202 3.01 2.79 8.53
CA THR A 202 1.57 3.09 8.45
C THR A 202 1.23 3.54 7.05
N TRP A 203 -0.01 3.32 6.63
CA TRP A 203 -0.53 3.92 5.41
C TRP A 203 -1.75 4.76 5.68
N ASP A 204 -1.85 5.88 4.97
CA ASP A 204 -2.96 6.83 5.06
C ASP A 204 -3.43 7.13 3.63
N MET A 205 -4.68 6.82 3.28
CA MET A 205 -5.22 7.08 1.93
C MET A 205 -6.31 8.16 1.92
N PHE A 206 -6.27 8.99 0.89
CA PHE A 206 -7.13 10.15 0.72
C PHE A 206 -7.68 10.22 -0.72
N ASP A 207 -8.90 10.73 -0.86
CA ASP A 207 -9.50 10.97 -2.19
C ASP A 207 -8.81 12.09 -2.96
N THR A 208 -8.17 13.04 -2.28
CA THR A 208 -7.49 14.16 -2.91
C THR A 208 -6.15 14.44 -2.25
N LEU A 209 -5.19 14.93 -3.05
CA LEU A 209 -3.91 15.41 -2.54
C LEU A 209 -4.10 16.56 -1.54
N ALA A 210 -5.09 17.43 -1.77
CA ALA A 210 -5.38 18.54 -0.86
C ALA A 210 -5.76 18.06 0.56
N SER A 211 -6.56 16.99 0.67
CA SER A 211 -6.89 16.37 1.96
C SER A 211 -5.64 15.78 2.63
N LEU A 212 -4.82 15.04 1.88
CA LEU A 212 -3.55 14.51 2.38
C LEU A 212 -2.63 15.62 2.89
N MET A 213 -2.46 16.70 2.12
CA MET A 213 -1.58 17.81 2.50
C MET A 213 -2.12 18.58 3.72
N LYS A 214 -3.45 18.74 3.84
CA LYS A 214 -4.06 19.29 5.08
C LYS A 214 -3.79 18.40 6.29
N PHE A 215 -3.89 17.08 6.13
CA PHE A 215 -3.55 16.14 7.19
C PHE A 215 -2.09 16.28 7.64
N ARG A 216 -1.15 16.49 6.70
CA ARG A 216 0.27 16.78 7.02
C ARG A 216 0.51 18.10 7.75
N VAL A 217 -0.26 19.14 7.43
CA VAL A 217 -0.20 20.42 8.19
C VAL A 217 -0.56 20.17 9.65
N GLY A 218 -1.49 19.25 9.89
CA GLY A 218 -1.81 18.72 11.20
C GLY A 218 -3.31 18.69 11.45
N VAL A 219 -3.71 17.81 12.36
CA VAL A 219 -5.06 17.76 12.93
C VAL A 219 -4.97 18.13 14.40
N THR A 220 -5.90 18.95 14.88
CA THR A 220 -6.02 19.20 16.31
C THR A 220 -6.58 17.94 16.96
N LEU A 221 -5.77 17.28 17.77
CA LEU A 221 -6.19 16.08 18.49
C LEU A 221 -7.04 16.47 19.72
N PRO A 222 -8.14 15.75 20.01
CA PRO A 222 -8.88 15.90 21.25
C PRO A 222 -7.99 15.65 22.48
N GLU A 223 -8.29 16.33 23.61
CA GLU A 223 -7.51 16.23 24.85
C GLU A 223 -7.42 14.78 25.39
N GLU A 224 -8.48 13.99 25.20
CA GLU A 224 -8.53 12.57 25.56
C GLU A 224 -7.47 11.71 24.82
N ILE A 225 -7.19 12.04 23.55
CA ILE A 225 -6.15 11.38 22.76
C ILE A 225 -4.79 11.87 23.24
N VAL A 226 -4.61 13.18 23.36
CA VAL A 226 -3.33 13.81 23.75
C VAL A 226 -2.86 13.34 25.13
N SER A 227 -3.77 13.16 26.08
CA SER A 227 -3.44 12.73 27.45
C SER A 227 -3.20 11.22 27.58
N THR A 228 -3.64 10.41 26.61
CA THR A 228 -3.52 8.94 26.65
C THR A 228 -2.39 8.42 25.78
N THR A 229 -2.11 9.06 24.64
CA THR A 229 -1.09 8.59 23.69
C THR A 229 0.31 8.59 24.31
N LYS A 230 1.07 7.53 24.01
CA LYS A 230 2.50 7.40 24.36
C LYS A 230 3.38 7.37 23.11
N MET A 231 2.87 7.82 21.96
CA MET A 231 3.65 7.82 20.71
C MET A 231 4.97 8.60 20.81
N SER A 232 5.02 9.68 21.60
CA SER A 232 6.26 10.42 21.86
C SER A 232 7.29 9.60 22.66
N GLU A 233 6.86 8.65 23.48
CA GLU A 233 7.74 7.71 24.20
C GLU A 233 8.13 6.51 23.34
N TYR A 234 7.18 5.99 22.54
CA TYR A 234 7.37 4.81 21.71
C TYR A 234 8.16 5.11 20.44
N ASN A 235 7.90 6.25 19.79
CA ASN A 235 8.56 6.69 18.57
C ASN A 235 9.06 8.14 18.69
N PRO A 236 10.02 8.41 19.60
CA PRO A 236 10.49 9.77 19.90
C PRO A 236 11.16 10.47 18.71
N ASN A 237 11.64 9.71 17.71
CA ASN A 237 12.32 10.24 16.53
C ASN A 237 11.35 10.53 15.37
N GLY A 238 10.07 10.22 15.52
CA GLY A 238 9.06 10.40 14.47
C GLY A 238 9.26 9.48 13.27
N TRP A 239 8.88 9.96 12.09
CA TRP A 239 8.95 9.21 10.84
C TRP A 239 10.34 9.34 10.20
N ASN A 240 10.94 8.22 9.81
CA ASN A 240 12.15 8.20 9.00
C ASN A 240 11.87 8.71 7.58
N ALA A 241 10.69 8.39 7.04
CA ALA A 241 10.22 8.86 5.75
C ALA A 241 8.69 8.83 5.69
N SER A 242 8.11 9.81 4.99
CA SER A 242 6.69 9.86 4.66
C SER A 242 6.53 10.10 3.17
N VAL A 243 6.40 9.04 2.39
CA VAL A 243 6.41 9.08 0.92
C VAL A 243 4.97 9.08 0.39
N ILE A 244 4.68 9.95 -0.58
CA ILE A 244 3.35 10.05 -1.21
C ILE A 244 3.39 9.32 -2.54
N PHE A 245 2.32 8.58 -2.83
CA PHE A 245 2.06 8.00 -4.12
C PHE A 245 0.67 8.40 -4.63
N GLU A 246 0.57 8.56 -5.94
CA GLU A 246 -0.68 8.63 -6.69
C GLU A 246 -1.08 7.21 -7.11
N ASN A 247 -2.35 6.87 -6.92
CA ASN A 247 -2.89 5.58 -7.29
C ASN A 247 -3.30 5.59 -8.76
N LEU A 248 -2.63 4.76 -9.58
CA LEU A 248 -2.90 4.71 -11.01
C LEU A 248 -3.99 3.69 -11.35
N ILE A 249 -3.94 2.50 -10.75
CA ILE A 249 -4.96 1.46 -10.93
C ILE A 249 -4.87 0.39 -9.83
N PHE A 250 -5.98 -0.32 -9.61
CA PHE A 250 -6.05 -1.49 -8.73
C PHE A 250 -6.74 -2.68 -9.42
N ALA A 251 -6.41 -3.88 -8.93
CA ALA A 251 -7.22 -5.07 -9.05
C ALA A 251 -7.69 -5.47 -7.65
N VAL A 252 -9.00 -5.52 -7.44
CA VAL A 252 -9.64 -5.80 -6.14
C VAL A 252 -10.83 -6.73 -6.34
N PRO A 253 -11.24 -7.49 -5.30
CA PRO A 253 -12.38 -8.39 -5.40
C PRO A 253 -13.63 -7.65 -5.90
N ALA A 254 -14.39 -8.30 -6.77
CA ALA A 254 -15.70 -7.79 -7.18
C ALA A 254 -16.63 -7.68 -5.96
N GLN A 255 -17.48 -6.66 -5.95
CA GLN A 255 -18.48 -6.50 -4.91
C GLN A 255 -19.71 -7.33 -5.25
N ASP A 256 -20.14 -8.17 -4.31
CA ASP A 256 -21.48 -8.77 -4.31
C ASP A 256 -22.55 -7.76 -3.85
#